data_AF-A0A916M698-F1
#
_entry.id   AF-A0A916M698-F1
#
_cell.length_a   1.000
_cell.length_b   1.000
_cell.length_c   1.000
_cell.angle_alpha   90.00
_cell.angle_beta   90.00
_cell.angle_gamma   90.00
#
_symmetry.space_group_name_H-M   'P 1'
#
loop_
_entity.id
_entity.type
_entity.pdbx_description
1 polymer ?
#
loop_
_entity_poly.entity_id
_entity_poly.type
_entity_poly.pdbx_seq_one_letter_code
_entity_poly.pdbx_strand_id
1 'polypeptide(L)'
;MYNWNMKQLQTPRRTQAERTRASREKIIQSATESFAQKGFRGAKMADIAKAADLTEPGLLHHFPSKTHLLMEVLKERDRIDSERMQTTLQKNGNHFLEAGVELVEHNQTVPGLVQLFNLLVAESISPDHPAHEFFIERYQRERERWVQVIVQAQQAGEVRSDIFPETLVVLIFAMMDGLQIQWLMEPEKIDMAGLFRVMMDMLRA
;
A
#
# COMPACT_ATOMS: atom_id res chain seq x y z
N MET A 1 -13.66 24.46 -52.53
CA MET A 1 -12.81 23.49 -51.81
C MET A 1 -12.15 24.20 -50.65
N TYR A 2 -12.65 24.01 -49.43
CA TYR A 2 -12.07 24.60 -48.21
C TYR A 2 -10.97 23.68 -47.68
N ASN A 3 -9.73 24.16 -47.68
CA ASN A 3 -8.60 23.46 -47.07
C ASN A 3 -8.59 23.71 -45.56
N TRP A 4 -9.01 22.73 -44.78
CA TRP A 4 -8.83 22.70 -43.32
C TRP A 4 -7.40 22.27 -42.99
N ASN A 5 -6.56 23.23 -42.59
CA ASN A 5 -5.24 22.95 -42.06
C ASN A 5 -5.39 22.69 -40.55
N MET A 6 -5.51 21.43 -40.16
CA MET A 6 -5.46 21.02 -38.75
C MET A 6 -4.05 21.27 -38.21
N LYS A 7 -3.86 22.40 -37.53
CA LYS A 7 -2.72 22.59 -36.63
C LYS A 7 -2.79 21.50 -35.57
N GLN A 8 -1.90 20.53 -35.67
CA GLN A 8 -1.63 19.57 -34.61
C GLN A 8 -1.32 20.37 -33.34
N LEU A 9 -2.17 20.25 -32.34
CA LEU A 9 -1.92 20.79 -31.00
C LEU A 9 -0.69 20.05 -30.44
N GLN A 10 0.49 20.67 -30.57
CA GLN A 10 1.70 20.17 -29.92
C GLN A 10 1.50 20.27 -28.41
N THR A 11 1.43 19.12 -27.75
CA THR A 11 1.41 19.04 -26.29
C THR A 11 2.66 19.72 -25.73
N PRO A 12 2.55 20.64 -24.76
CA PRO A 12 3.70 21.39 -24.26
C PRO A 12 4.79 20.45 -23.71
N ARG A 13 6.05 20.78 -24.02
CA ARG A 13 7.22 19.97 -23.66
C ARG A 13 7.44 20.03 -22.15
N ARG A 14 7.40 18.88 -21.47
CA ARG A 14 7.59 18.78 -20.01
C ARG A 14 8.84 19.51 -19.53
N THR A 15 8.73 20.21 -18.40
CA THR A 15 9.85 20.85 -17.69
C THR A 15 10.84 19.81 -17.18
N GLN A 16 12.07 20.22 -16.83
CA GLN A 16 13.07 19.31 -16.28
C GLN A 16 12.57 18.67 -14.97
N ALA A 17 11.91 19.45 -14.10
CA ALA A 17 11.34 18.97 -12.85
C ALA A 17 10.24 17.90 -13.09
N GLU A 18 9.37 18.12 -14.07
CA GLU A 18 8.32 17.15 -14.44
C GLU A 18 8.90 15.84 -14.99
N ARG A 19 9.99 15.91 -15.76
CA ARG A 19 10.68 14.70 -16.26
C ARG A 19 11.34 13.93 -15.14
N THR A 20 12.01 14.63 -14.21
CA THR A 20 12.62 14.01 -13.03
C THR A 20 11.56 13.32 -12.18
N ARG A 21 10.42 13.97 -11.93
CA ARG A 21 9.30 13.40 -11.18
C ARG A 21 8.73 12.15 -11.87
N ALA A 22 8.42 12.24 -13.16
CA ALA A 22 7.89 11.10 -13.92
C ALA A 22 8.86 9.91 -13.95
N SER A 23 10.17 10.18 -14.05
CA SER A 23 11.20 9.14 -13.99
C SER A 23 11.24 8.49 -12.61
N ARG A 24 11.15 9.28 -11.54
CA ARG A 24 11.10 8.80 -10.16
C ARG A 24 9.88 7.90 -9.92
N GLU A 25 8.69 8.33 -10.33
CA GLU A 25 7.44 7.54 -10.22
C GLU A 25 7.57 6.20 -10.96
N LYS A 26 8.13 6.21 -12.18
CA LYS A 26 8.34 4.98 -12.96
C LYS A 26 9.35 4.03 -12.33
N ILE A 27 10.43 4.55 -11.74
CA ILE A 27 11.39 3.73 -10.99
C ILE A 27 10.71 3.08 -9.78
N ILE A 28 9.92 3.84 -9.01
CA ILE A 28 9.20 3.31 -7.85
C ILE A 28 8.24 2.20 -8.28
N GLN A 29 7.46 2.40 -9.34
CA GLN A 29 6.58 1.37 -9.88
C GLN A 29 7.34 0.10 -10.29
N SER A 30 8.42 0.26 -11.06
CA SER A 30 9.24 -0.88 -11.52
C SER A 30 9.90 -1.63 -10.36
N ALA A 31 10.29 -0.90 -9.32
CA ALA A 31 10.87 -1.47 -8.10
C ALA A 31 9.82 -2.24 -7.29
N THR A 32 8.62 -1.68 -7.12
CA THR A 32 7.46 -2.34 -6.49
C THR A 32 7.20 -3.70 -7.13
N GLU A 33 7.10 -3.75 -8.47
CA GLU A 33 6.86 -5.00 -9.21
C GLU A 33 8.02 -6.00 -9.04
N SER A 34 9.27 -5.53 -9.13
CA SER A 34 10.45 -6.38 -8.98
C SER A 34 10.58 -6.97 -7.58
N PHE A 35 10.35 -6.17 -6.54
CA PHE A 35 10.34 -6.65 -5.15
C PHE A 35 9.18 -7.62 -4.89
N ALA A 36 8.02 -7.41 -5.52
CA ALA A 36 6.86 -8.28 -5.34
C ALA A 36 7.12 -9.69 -5.88
N GLN A 37 7.82 -9.76 -7.02
CA GLN A 37 8.11 -11.01 -7.71
C GLN A 37 9.35 -11.74 -7.17
N LYS A 38 10.38 -11.00 -6.74
CA LYS A 38 11.72 -11.55 -6.45
C LYS A 38 12.16 -11.39 -4.99
N GLY A 39 11.35 -10.72 -4.15
CA GLY A 39 11.75 -10.30 -2.80
C GLY A 39 12.86 -9.25 -2.82
N PHE A 40 13.25 -8.75 -1.65
CA PHE A 40 14.34 -7.77 -1.57
C PHE A 40 15.66 -8.37 -2.06
N ARG A 41 15.99 -9.59 -1.63
CA ARG A 41 17.28 -10.24 -1.95
C ARG A 41 17.43 -10.55 -3.44
N GLY A 42 16.38 -11.08 -4.07
CA GLY A 42 16.40 -11.49 -5.48
C GLY A 42 16.31 -10.33 -6.48
N ALA A 43 15.75 -9.18 -6.08
CA ALA A 43 15.66 -8.00 -6.94
C ALA A 43 17.06 -7.40 -7.23
N LYS A 44 17.29 -7.08 -8.51
CA LYS A 44 18.54 -6.48 -9.02
C LYS A 44 18.29 -5.06 -9.52
N MET A 45 19.19 -4.14 -9.19
CA MET A 45 19.09 -2.73 -9.60
C MET A 45 19.12 -2.56 -11.12
N ALA A 46 19.99 -3.30 -11.81
CA ALA A 46 20.03 -3.33 -13.28
C ALA A 46 18.69 -3.75 -13.92
N ASP A 47 18.02 -4.77 -13.38
CA ASP A 47 16.72 -5.23 -13.91
C ASP A 47 15.64 -4.16 -13.72
N ILE A 48 15.63 -3.49 -12.55
CA ILE A 48 14.68 -2.40 -12.25
C ILE A 48 14.95 -1.20 -13.15
N ALA A 49 16.21 -0.83 -13.35
CA ALA A 49 16.59 0.26 -14.25
C ALA A 49 16.10 -0.01 -15.68
N LYS A 50 16.33 -1.23 -16.17
CA LYS A 50 15.86 -1.66 -17.49
C LYS A 50 14.34 -1.57 -17.61
N ALA A 51 13.59 -2.04 -16.61
CA ALA A 51 12.12 -1.94 -16.58
C ALA A 51 11.63 -0.47 -16.53
N ALA A 52 12.40 0.42 -15.91
CA ALA A 52 12.11 1.85 -15.85
C ALA A 52 12.54 2.63 -17.12
N ASP A 53 13.06 1.96 -18.16
CA ASP A 53 13.71 2.57 -19.34
C ASP A 53 14.89 3.49 -18.99
N LEU A 54 15.71 3.06 -18.04
CA LEU A 54 16.92 3.76 -17.58
C LEU A 54 18.14 2.84 -17.63
N THR A 55 19.31 3.45 -17.62
CA THR A 55 20.56 2.74 -17.29
C THR A 55 20.68 2.59 -15.78
N GLU A 56 21.43 1.59 -15.32
CA GLU A 56 21.67 1.40 -13.88
C GLU A 56 22.32 2.64 -13.24
N PRO A 57 23.35 3.30 -13.83
CA PRO A 57 23.82 4.59 -13.34
C PRO A 57 22.75 5.68 -13.30
N GLY A 58 21.84 5.70 -14.29
CA GLY A 58 20.71 6.62 -14.33
C GLY A 58 19.73 6.41 -13.19
N LEU A 59 19.42 5.16 -12.84
CA LEU A 59 18.62 4.84 -11.65
C LEU A 59 19.36 5.23 -10.37
N LEU A 60 20.64 4.91 -10.25
CA LEU A 60 21.45 5.22 -9.07
C LEU A 60 21.56 6.73 -8.79
N HIS A 61 21.42 7.58 -9.82
CA HIS A 61 21.31 9.02 -9.65
C HIS A 61 20.04 9.43 -8.88
N HIS A 62 18.94 8.70 -9.05
CA HIS A 62 17.69 8.94 -8.32
C HIS A 62 17.66 8.23 -6.95
N PHE A 63 18.19 7.00 -6.89
CA PHE A 63 18.16 6.18 -5.69
C PHE A 63 19.53 5.51 -5.48
N PRO A 64 20.33 5.99 -4.52
CA PRO A 64 21.75 5.62 -4.42
C PRO A 64 21.99 4.15 -4.04
N SER A 65 20.98 3.44 -3.54
CA SER A 65 21.10 2.01 -3.20
C SER A 65 19.76 1.28 -3.30
N LYS A 66 19.82 -0.06 -3.37
CA LYS A 66 18.62 -0.91 -3.34
C LYS A 66 17.82 -0.74 -2.04
N THR A 67 18.50 -0.57 -0.91
CA THR A 67 17.86 -0.28 0.38
C THR A 67 17.15 1.07 0.36
N HIS A 68 17.80 2.11 -0.16
CA HIS A 68 17.15 3.43 -0.27
C HIS A 68 15.93 3.37 -1.19
N LEU A 69 16.03 2.64 -2.32
CA LEU A 69 14.89 2.43 -3.20
C LEU A 69 13.76 1.66 -2.50
N LEU A 70 14.07 0.62 -1.73
CA LEU A 70 13.08 -0.11 -0.93
C LEU A 70 12.36 0.82 0.06
N MET A 71 13.10 1.66 0.79
CA MET A 71 12.49 2.61 1.73
C MET A 71 11.54 3.58 1.04
N GLU A 72 11.89 4.06 -0.15
CA GLU A 72 11.03 4.97 -0.91
C GLU A 72 9.80 4.26 -1.49
N VAL A 73 9.92 2.99 -1.89
CA VAL A 73 8.76 2.15 -2.27
C VAL A 73 7.82 1.97 -1.08
N LEU A 74 8.36 1.65 0.10
CA LEU A 74 7.56 1.46 1.32
C LEU A 74 6.86 2.75 1.77
N LYS A 75 7.57 3.89 1.77
CA LYS A 75 6.97 5.19 2.09
C LYS A 75 5.87 5.59 1.13
N GLU A 76 6.07 5.37 -0.17
CA GLU A 76 5.07 5.69 -1.17
C GLU A 76 3.82 4.80 -1.01
N ARG A 77 4.02 3.53 -0.66
CA ARG A 77 2.91 2.64 -0.33
C ARG A 77 2.13 3.13 0.89
N ASP A 78 2.82 3.45 1.98
CA ASP A 78 2.19 3.97 3.21
C ASP A 78 1.40 5.25 2.94
N ARG A 79 1.95 6.15 2.10
CA ARG A 79 1.27 7.37 1.67
C ARG A 79 -0.02 7.07 0.93
N ILE A 80 0.02 6.18 -0.07
CA ILE A 80 -1.15 5.78 -0.86
C ILE A 80 -2.22 5.13 0.01
N ASP A 81 -1.83 4.19 0.88
CA ASP A 81 -2.77 3.50 1.77
C ASP A 81 -3.43 4.47 2.75
N SER A 82 -2.66 5.40 3.31
CA SER A 82 -3.15 6.44 4.21
C SER A 82 -4.13 7.40 3.53
N GLU A 83 -3.80 7.89 2.33
CA GLU A 83 -4.65 8.80 1.54
C GLU A 83 -5.95 8.09 1.13
N ARG A 84 -5.87 6.82 0.74
CA ARG A 84 -7.03 6.01 0.40
C ARG A 84 -7.94 5.82 1.61
N MET A 85 -7.38 5.41 2.75
CA MET A 85 -8.16 5.24 3.97
C MET A 85 -8.87 6.53 4.38
N GLN A 86 -8.14 7.66 4.37
CA GLN A 86 -8.74 8.96 4.69
C GLN A 86 -9.88 9.32 3.73
N THR A 87 -9.67 9.12 2.42
CA THR A 87 -10.69 9.37 1.39
C THR A 87 -11.91 8.49 1.59
N THR A 88 -11.71 7.20 1.84
CA THR A 88 -12.78 6.22 2.03
C THR A 88 -13.58 6.50 3.32
N LEU A 89 -12.92 6.85 4.43
CA LEU A 89 -13.60 7.28 5.65
C LEU A 89 -14.47 8.52 5.40
N GLN A 90 -13.91 9.56 4.76
CA GLN A 90 -14.67 10.78 4.44
C GLN A 90 -15.88 10.49 3.55
N LYS A 91 -15.71 9.66 2.52
CA LYS A 91 -16.79 9.24 1.62
C LYS A 91 -17.92 8.51 2.38
N ASN A 92 -17.57 7.72 3.39
CA ASN A 92 -18.52 6.95 4.19
C ASN A 92 -19.01 7.72 5.43
N GLY A 93 -18.93 9.06 5.44
CA GLY A 93 -19.42 9.86 6.58
C GLY A 93 -18.69 9.61 7.89
N ASN A 94 -17.46 9.11 7.82
CA ASN A 94 -16.64 8.60 8.94
C ASN A 94 -17.19 7.32 9.60
N HIS A 95 -18.05 6.57 8.92
CA HIS A 95 -18.40 5.22 9.33
C HIS A 95 -17.23 4.27 9.07
N PHE A 96 -16.58 3.87 10.16
CA PHE A 96 -15.37 3.07 10.19
C PHE A 96 -15.54 1.69 9.56
N LEU A 97 -16.61 0.97 9.90
CA LEU A 97 -16.84 -0.41 9.49
C LEU A 97 -17.04 -0.49 7.98
N GLU A 98 -17.89 0.37 7.43
CA GLU A 98 -18.15 0.48 6.00
C GLU A 98 -16.89 0.89 5.23
N ALA A 99 -16.14 1.87 5.75
CA ALA A 99 -14.91 2.31 5.13
C ALA A 99 -13.82 1.22 5.12
N GLY A 100 -13.71 0.45 6.21
CA GLY A 100 -12.78 -0.66 6.31
C GLY A 100 -13.08 -1.74 5.28
N VAL A 101 -14.37 -2.11 5.10
CA VAL A 101 -14.75 -3.12 4.12
C VAL A 101 -14.48 -2.64 2.70
N GLU A 102 -14.84 -1.40 2.34
CA GLU A 102 -14.55 -0.85 1.02
C GLU A 102 -13.03 -0.84 0.72
N LEU A 103 -12.20 -0.58 1.73
CA LEU A 103 -10.74 -0.63 1.57
C LEU A 103 -10.26 -2.06 1.29
N VAL A 104 -10.82 -3.07 1.96
CA VAL A 104 -10.45 -4.47 1.74
C VAL A 104 -10.95 -4.99 0.39
N GLU A 105 -12.14 -4.58 -0.04
CA GLU A 105 -12.66 -4.85 -1.39
C GLU A 105 -11.73 -4.28 -2.47
N HIS A 106 -11.22 -3.06 -2.28
CA HIS A 106 -10.21 -2.50 -3.17
C HIS A 106 -8.92 -3.33 -3.17
N ASN A 107 -8.43 -3.73 -2.00
CA ASN A 107 -7.19 -4.52 -1.88
C ASN A 107 -7.27 -5.85 -2.63
N GLN A 108 -8.44 -6.50 -2.67
CA GLN A 108 -8.64 -7.71 -3.49
C GLN A 108 -8.43 -7.46 -4.99
N THR A 109 -8.65 -6.24 -5.48
CA THR A 109 -8.44 -5.88 -6.90
C THR A 109 -6.96 -5.64 -7.26
N VAL A 110 -6.08 -5.57 -6.27
CA VAL A 110 -4.64 -5.29 -6.43
C VAL A 110 -3.74 -6.34 -5.75
N PRO A 111 -3.86 -7.64 -6.12
CA PRO A 111 -3.15 -8.75 -5.45
C PRO A 111 -1.64 -8.59 -5.39
N GLY A 112 -1.01 -8.04 -6.43
CA GLY A 112 0.45 -7.84 -6.45
C GLY A 112 0.95 -6.90 -5.35
N LEU A 113 0.15 -5.91 -4.96
CA LEU A 113 0.49 -4.99 -3.87
C LEU A 113 0.32 -5.65 -2.50
N VAL A 114 -0.71 -6.48 -2.33
CA VAL A 114 -0.92 -7.26 -1.10
C VAL A 114 0.20 -8.30 -0.93
N GLN A 115 0.57 -8.98 -2.01
CA GLN A 115 1.66 -9.95 -2.03
C GLN A 115 3.01 -9.30 -1.67
N LEU A 116 3.34 -8.17 -2.30
CA LEU A 116 4.57 -7.43 -1.99
C LEU A 116 4.68 -7.13 -0.51
N PHE A 117 3.60 -6.59 0.08
CA PHE A 117 3.61 -6.16 1.46
C PHE A 117 3.77 -7.35 2.41
N ASN A 118 3.02 -8.43 2.21
CA ASN A 118 3.16 -9.67 3.00
C ASN A 118 4.58 -10.24 2.92
N LEU A 119 5.17 -10.26 1.73
CA LEU A 119 6.54 -10.74 1.54
C LEU A 119 7.54 -9.86 2.30
N LEU A 120 7.44 -8.53 2.19
CA LEU A 120 8.35 -7.61 2.85
C LEU A 120 8.20 -7.62 4.38
N VAL A 121 6.98 -7.74 4.91
CA VAL A 121 6.74 -7.94 6.35
C VAL A 121 7.43 -9.22 6.80
N ALA A 122 7.23 -10.34 6.09
CA ALA A 122 7.84 -11.62 6.43
C ALA A 122 9.38 -11.58 6.36
N GLU A 123 9.96 -10.99 5.31
CA GLU A 123 11.41 -10.79 5.19
C GLU A 123 11.96 -9.91 6.32
N SER A 124 11.16 -8.94 6.79
CA SER A 124 11.55 -7.99 7.83
C SER A 124 11.40 -8.50 9.26
N ILE A 125 10.89 -9.73 9.47
CA ILE A 125 10.95 -10.37 10.79
C ILE A 125 12.40 -10.59 11.22
N SER A 126 13.29 -10.84 10.24
CA SER A 126 14.72 -10.96 10.48
C SER A 126 15.32 -9.61 10.88
N PRO A 127 16.03 -9.50 12.03
CA PRO A 127 16.71 -8.26 12.43
C PRO A 127 17.73 -7.74 11.41
N ASP A 128 18.35 -8.65 10.65
CA ASP A 128 19.32 -8.29 9.60
C ASP A 128 18.68 -7.70 8.34
N HIS A 129 17.35 -7.69 8.23
CA HIS A 129 16.68 -7.15 7.05
C HIS A 129 16.71 -5.62 7.07
N PRO A 130 17.04 -4.93 5.96
CA PRO A 130 17.14 -3.47 5.96
C PRO A 130 15.85 -2.72 6.26
N ALA A 131 14.69 -3.39 6.18
CA ALA A 131 13.39 -2.82 6.52
C ALA A 131 12.88 -3.25 7.91
N HIS A 132 13.67 -3.97 8.73
CA HIS A 132 13.25 -4.44 10.06
C HIS A 132 12.73 -3.29 10.94
N GLU A 133 13.58 -2.29 11.19
CA GLU A 133 13.21 -1.12 12.00
C GLU A 133 12.05 -0.32 11.39
N PHE A 134 12.03 -0.20 10.05
CA PHE A 134 10.93 0.46 9.36
C PHE A 134 9.58 -0.20 9.68
N PHE A 135 9.50 -1.52 9.62
CA PHE A 135 8.25 -2.22 9.91
C PHE A 135 7.87 -2.15 11.40
N ILE A 136 8.84 -2.19 12.31
CA ILE A 136 8.58 -1.98 13.75
C ILE A 136 7.93 -0.62 13.98
N GLU A 137 8.57 0.45 13.50
CA GLU A 137 8.07 1.82 13.64
C GLU A 137 6.71 1.99 12.93
N ARG A 138 6.55 1.37 11.76
CA ARG A 138 5.28 1.37 11.02
C ARG A 138 4.16 0.75 11.83
N TYR A 139 4.33 -0.46 12.37
CA TYR A 139 3.29 -1.13 13.17
C TYR A 139 2.98 -0.35 14.45
N GLN A 140 3.95 0.31 15.07
CA GLN A 140 3.70 1.20 16.22
C GLN A 140 2.82 2.39 15.81
N ARG A 141 3.22 3.12 14.78
CA ARG A 141 2.51 4.30 14.26
C ARG A 141 1.09 3.99 13.78
N GLU A 142 0.93 2.89 13.04
CA GLU A 142 -0.38 2.45 12.58
C GLU A 142 -1.26 2.04 13.76
N ARG A 143 -0.75 1.27 14.73
CA ARG A 143 -1.55 0.92 15.91
C ARG A 143 -2.05 2.15 16.66
N GLU A 144 -1.18 3.13 16.92
CA GLU A 144 -1.57 4.38 17.57
C GLU A 144 -2.66 5.13 16.79
N ARG A 145 -2.49 5.26 15.46
CA ARG A 145 -3.48 5.90 14.60
C ARG A 145 -4.82 5.18 14.62
N TRP A 146 -4.81 3.85 14.48
CA TRP A 146 -6.03 3.04 14.42
C TRP A 146 -6.75 2.96 15.76
N VAL A 147 -6.03 3.04 16.89
CA VAL A 147 -6.65 3.17 18.21
C VAL A 147 -7.52 4.42 18.27
N GLN A 148 -7.05 5.56 17.75
CA GLN A 148 -7.85 6.79 17.72
C GLN A 148 -9.13 6.63 16.87
N VAL A 149 -9.05 5.90 15.76
CA VAL A 149 -10.21 5.63 14.90
C VAL A 149 -11.24 4.74 15.62
N ILE A 150 -10.79 3.67 16.28
CA ILE A 150 -11.68 2.79 17.06
C ILE A 150 -12.31 3.53 18.23
N VAL A 151 -11.56 4.38 18.94
CA VAL A 151 -12.10 5.22 20.03
C VAL A 151 -13.23 6.11 19.51
N GLN A 152 -13.06 6.75 18.36
CA GLN A 152 -14.10 7.58 17.76
C GLN A 152 -15.33 6.76 17.37
N ALA A 153 -15.14 5.58 16.77
CA ALA A 153 -16.24 4.69 16.40
C ALA A 153 -17.00 4.16 17.64
N GLN A 154 -16.31 3.88 18.74
CA GLN A 154 -16.94 3.50 20.02
C GLN A 154 -17.73 4.66 20.64
N GLN A 155 -17.19 5.89 20.61
CA GLN A 155 -17.89 7.08 21.09
C GLN A 155 -19.14 7.40 20.26
N ALA A 156 -19.10 7.09 18.96
CA ALA A 156 -20.23 7.23 18.05
C ALA A 156 -21.29 6.12 18.18
N GLY A 157 -21.03 5.08 18.98
CA GLY A 157 -21.90 3.91 19.10
C GLY A 157 -21.93 3.05 17.82
N GLU A 158 -20.90 3.16 16.97
CA GLU A 158 -20.76 2.32 15.78
C GLU A 158 -20.12 0.98 16.13
N VAL A 159 -19.13 1.00 17.02
CA VAL A 159 -18.36 -0.16 17.46
C VAL A 159 -18.61 -0.42 18.94
N ARG A 160 -18.77 -1.69 19.31
CA ARG A 160 -18.94 -2.14 20.69
C ARG A 160 -17.81 -1.63 21.60
N SER A 161 -18.16 -1.18 22.79
CA SER A 161 -17.25 -0.53 23.74
C SER A 161 -16.84 -1.40 24.93
N ASP A 162 -17.24 -2.67 24.93
CA ASP A 162 -16.87 -3.65 25.96
C ASP A 162 -15.48 -4.30 25.72
N ILE A 163 -14.81 -3.95 24.61
CA ILE A 163 -13.45 -4.38 24.28
C ILE A 163 -12.55 -3.15 24.16
N PHE A 164 -11.37 -3.20 24.78
CA PHE A 164 -10.39 -2.11 24.70
C PHE A 164 -9.94 -1.86 23.24
N PRO A 165 -9.87 -0.58 22.80
CA PRO A 165 -9.44 -0.21 21.45
C PRO A 165 -8.11 -0.84 21.02
N GLU A 166 -7.12 -0.84 21.91
CA GLU A 166 -5.78 -1.39 21.65
C GLU A 166 -5.85 -2.89 21.33
N THR A 167 -6.76 -3.60 22.00
CA THR A 167 -6.99 -5.02 21.75
C THR A 167 -7.66 -5.24 20.40
N LEU A 168 -8.71 -4.46 20.09
CA LEU A 168 -9.40 -4.54 18.80
C LEU A 168 -8.45 -4.30 17.63
N VAL A 169 -7.60 -3.26 17.70
CA VAL A 169 -6.66 -2.93 16.62
C VAL A 169 -5.70 -4.09 16.36
N VAL A 170 -5.13 -4.69 17.41
CA VAL A 170 -4.22 -5.84 17.26
C VAL A 170 -4.95 -7.03 16.64
N LEU A 171 -6.17 -7.34 17.07
CA LEU A 171 -6.95 -8.45 16.53
C LEU A 171 -7.35 -8.24 15.07
N ILE A 172 -7.76 -7.02 14.70
CA ILE A 172 -8.09 -6.65 13.32
C ILE A 172 -6.88 -6.83 12.42
N PHE A 173 -5.70 -6.37 12.84
CA PHE A 173 -4.47 -6.50 12.06
C PHE A 173 -4.06 -7.96 11.91
N ALA A 174 -4.03 -8.73 13.00
CA ALA A 174 -3.67 -10.14 12.97
C ALA A 174 -4.61 -10.97 12.07
N MET A 175 -5.91 -10.70 12.15
CA MET A 175 -6.89 -11.34 11.27
C MET A 175 -6.66 -10.94 9.82
N MET A 176 -6.47 -9.65 9.54
CA MET A 176 -6.27 -9.17 8.16
C MET A 176 -5.01 -9.77 7.54
N ASP A 177 -3.90 -9.81 8.28
CA ASP A 177 -2.64 -10.45 7.84
C ASP A 177 -2.89 -11.93 7.50
N GLY A 178 -3.60 -12.65 8.38
CA GLY A 178 -3.96 -14.05 8.15
C GLY A 178 -4.91 -14.28 6.96
N LEU A 179 -5.88 -13.39 6.75
CA LEU A 179 -6.81 -13.44 5.61
C LEU A 179 -6.10 -13.16 4.28
N GLN A 180 -5.18 -12.19 4.25
CA GLN A 180 -4.40 -11.87 3.06
C GLN A 180 -3.56 -13.06 2.62
N ILE A 181 -2.88 -13.73 3.55
CA ILE A 181 -2.07 -14.91 3.25
C ILE A 181 -2.93 -16.03 2.66
N GLN A 182 -4.06 -16.36 3.29
CA GLN A 182 -4.96 -17.43 2.82
C GLN A 182 -5.59 -17.09 1.46
N TRP A 183 -6.00 -15.85 1.26
CA TRP A 183 -6.52 -15.38 -0.03
C TRP A 183 -5.47 -15.41 -1.14
N LEU A 184 -4.22 -15.02 -0.87
CA LEU A 184 -3.14 -15.12 -1.85
C LEU A 184 -2.85 -16.58 -2.24
N MET A 185 -3.07 -17.54 -1.34
CA MET A 185 -2.87 -18.97 -1.62
C MET A 185 -4.06 -19.60 -2.36
N GLU A 186 -5.29 -19.24 -2.00
CA GLU A 186 -6.53 -19.81 -2.58
C GLU A 186 -7.54 -18.71 -2.96
N PRO A 187 -7.22 -17.86 -3.96
CA PRO A 187 -8.02 -16.67 -4.28
C PRO A 187 -9.43 -16.99 -4.80
N GLU A 188 -9.64 -18.21 -5.31
CA GLU A 188 -10.96 -18.69 -5.76
C GLU A 188 -11.85 -19.21 -4.62
N LYS A 189 -11.27 -19.51 -3.45
CA LYS A 189 -12.00 -20.11 -2.31
C LYS A 189 -12.18 -19.15 -1.15
N ILE A 190 -11.23 -18.23 -0.95
CA ILE A 190 -11.22 -17.34 0.20
C ILE A 190 -11.72 -15.96 -0.23
N ASP A 191 -12.94 -15.61 0.14
CA ASP A 191 -13.42 -14.23 -0.01
C ASP A 191 -12.91 -13.35 1.13
N MET A 192 -11.72 -12.78 0.93
CA MET A 192 -11.06 -11.88 1.90
C MET A 192 -11.97 -10.74 2.38
N ALA A 193 -12.65 -10.03 1.47
CA ALA A 193 -13.51 -8.90 1.85
C ALA A 193 -14.81 -9.36 2.52
N GLY A 194 -15.42 -10.44 2.03
CA GLY A 194 -16.60 -11.03 2.67
C GLY A 194 -16.31 -11.48 4.11
N LEU A 195 -15.19 -12.16 4.34
CA LEU A 195 -14.76 -12.59 5.68
C LEU A 195 -14.41 -11.40 6.59
N PHE A 196 -13.76 -10.38 6.05
CA PHE A 196 -13.49 -9.14 6.79
C PHE A 196 -14.79 -8.44 7.20
N ARG A 197 -15.78 -8.37 6.30
CA ARG A 197 -17.12 -7.81 6.59
C ARG A 197 -17.81 -8.55 7.72
N VAL A 198 -17.81 -9.89 7.69
CA VAL A 198 -18.37 -10.71 8.77
C VAL A 198 -17.73 -10.36 10.12
N MET A 199 -16.41 -10.19 10.16
CA MET A 199 -15.75 -9.76 11.39
C MET A 199 -16.18 -8.34 11.82
N MET A 200 -16.22 -7.39 10.88
CA MET A 200 -16.65 -6.01 11.20
C MET A 200 -18.08 -5.98 11.76
N ASP A 201 -18.98 -6.83 11.25
CA ASP A 201 -20.35 -6.94 11.76
C ASP A 201 -20.40 -7.49 13.19
N MET A 202 -19.46 -8.35 13.61
CA MET A 202 -19.33 -8.80 15.01
C MET A 202 -18.88 -7.69 15.97
N LEU A 203 -18.34 -6.59 15.45
CA LEU A 203 -17.88 -5.44 16.22
C LEU A 203 -18.94 -4.35 16.35
N ARG A 204 -20.07 -4.44 15.64
CA ARG A 204 -21.16 -3.45 15.74
C ARG A 204 -21.72 -3.39 17.17
N ALA A 205 -22.06 -2.18 17.62
CA ALA A 205 -22.70 -1.94 18.92
C ALA A 205 -24.20 -2.28 18.94
#